data_AF-A0A7K7T454-F1
#
_entry.id   AF-A0A7K7T454-F1
#
_cell.length_a   1.000
_cell.length_b   1.000
_cell.length_c   1.000
_cell.angle_alpha   90.00
_cell.angle_beta   90.00
_cell.angle_gamma   90.00
#
_symmetry.space_group_name_H-M   'P 1'
#
loop_
_entity.id
_entity.type
_entity.pdbx_description
1 polymer ?
#
loop_
_entity_poly.entity_id
_entity_poly.type
_entity_poly.pdbx_seq_one_letter_code
_entity_poly.pdbx_strand_id
1 'polypeptide(L)'
;QDTVIALQALASYGEATYNSATQNGVKITSQKSFEKVFIVNNENRLLLQQIPLPEVPGNYSLTVNGSGCIFMQTALRYNIHLPEGAFGFLLSVQTSNISCPLNRPAKFDIVLISSYTGKRSSSNMLIIDVKMLSGFVPVKSSLDKVNYKI
;
A
#
# COMPACT_ATOMS: atom_id res chain seq x y z
N GLN A 1 10.30 -3.22 -10.78
CA GLN A 1 10.41 -3.62 -12.19
C GLN A 1 9.06 -4.15 -12.68
N ASP A 2 8.42 -5.01 -11.90
CA ASP A 2 7.19 -5.73 -12.23
C ASP A 2 6.03 -4.81 -12.63
N THR A 3 5.84 -3.68 -11.96
CA THR A 3 4.74 -2.74 -12.26
C THR A 3 4.80 -2.19 -13.69
N VAL A 4 6.01 -1.89 -14.20
CA VAL A 4 6.15 -1.29 -15.54
C VAL A 4 5.78 -2.31 -16.61
N ILE A 5 6.28 -3.55 -16.47
CA ILE A 5 5.98 -4.64 -17.40
C ILE A 5 4.50 -5.02 -17.34
N ALA A 6 3.92 -5.10 -16.14
CA ALA A 6 2.50 -5.39 -15.96
C ALA A 6 1.61 -4.31 -16.60
N LEU A 7 1.93 -3.02 -16.41
CA LEU A 7 1.18 -1.92 -17.02
C LEU A 7 1.30 -1.93 -18.55
N GLN A 8 2.48 -2.25 -19.09
CA GLN A 8 2.67 -2.39 -20.53
C GLN A 8 1.80 -3.53 -21.10
N ALA A 9 1.76 -4.67 -20.42
CA ALA A 9 0.93 -5.81 -20.82
C ALA A 9 -0.57 -5.46 -20.75
N LEU A 10 -1.02 -4.80 -19.67
CA LEU A 10 -2.42 -4.36 -19.51
C LEU A 10 -2.82 -3.33 -20.58
N ALA A 11 -1.93 -2.41 -20.93
CA ALA A 11 -2.17 -1.44 -21.99
C ALA A 11 -2.34 -2.13 -23.35
N SER A 12 -1.43 -3.06 -23.67
CA SER A 12 -1.49 -3.85 -24.91
C SER A 12 -2.77 -4.69 -25.01
N TYR A 13 -3.20 -5.29 -23.88
CA TYR A 13 -4.47 -6.02 -23.80
C TYR A 13 -5.67 -5.09 -24.01
N GLY A 14 -5.67 -3.91 -23.37
CA GLY A 14 -6.76 -2.94 -23.50
C GLY A 14 -6.96 -2.42 -24.91
N GLU A 15 -5.88 -2.27 -25.68
CA GLU A 15 -5.94 -1.96 -27.12
C GLU A 15 -6.58 -3.11 -27.91
N ALA A 16 -6.11 -4.34 -27.70
CA ALA A 16 -6.59 -5.51 -28.44
C ALA A 16 -8.06 -5.87 -28.15
N THR A 17 -8.57 -5.56 -26.96
CA THR A 17 -9.96 -5.87 -26.56
C THR A 17 -10.88 -4.64 -26.56
N TYR A 18 -10.47 -3.54 -27.20
CA TYR A 18 -11.27 -2.32 -27.23
C TYR A 18 -12.63 -2.55 -27.91
N ASN A 19 -13.70 -2.13 -27.25
CA ASN A 19 -15.05 -2.11 -27.79
C ASN A 19 -15.63 -0.69 -27.66
N SER A 20 -16.17 -0.15 -28.76
CA SER A 20 -16.72 1.20 -28.85
C SER A 20 -18.14 1.33 -28.28
N ALA A 21 -18.86 0.23 -28.05
CA ALA A 21 -20.23 0.24 -27.53
C ALA A 21 -20.36 -0.72 -26.34
N THR A 22 -20.06 -0.20 -25.15
CA THR A 22 -20.12 -0.98 -23.92
C THR A 22 -21.14 -0.40 -22.96
N GLN A 23 -22.12 -1.21 -22.56
CA GLN A 23 -22.94 -0.99 -21.39
C GLN A 23 -22.84 -2.24 -20.53
N ASN A 24 -22.44 -2.05 -19.27
CA ASN A 24 -22.30 -3.13 -18.31
C ASN A 24 -23.02 -2.78 -17.02
N GLY A 25 -23.85 -3.71 -16.54
CA GLY A 25 -24.43 -3.69 -15.21
C GLY A 25 -23.63 -4.58 -14.27
N VAL A 26 -23.12 -4.02 -13.18
CA VAL A 26 -22.42 -4.77 -12.13
C VAL A 26 -23.29 -4.78 -10.89
N LYS A 27 -23.74 -5.96 -10.49
CA LYS A 27 -24.53 -6.17 -9.29
C LYS A 27 -23.66 -6.84 -8.21
N ILE A 28 -23.63 -6.21 -7.04
CA ILE A 28 -22.97 -6.71 -5.83
C ILE A 28 -24.06 -7.00 -4.81
N THR A 29 -24.07 -8.21 -4.26
CA THR A 29 -24.99 -8.62 -3.20
C THR A 29 -24.24 -9.24 -2.03
N SER A 30 -24.86 -9.24 -0.85
CA SER A 30 -24.42 -10.09 0.27
C SER A 30 -25.55 -11.05 0.68
N GLN A 31 -25.27 -11.98 1.58
CA GLN A 31 -26.32 -12.84 2.16
C GLN A 31 -27.34 -12.06 3.00
N LYS A 32 -27.00 -10.83 3.39
CA LYS A 32 -27.90 -9.89 4.08
C LYS A 32 -28.63 -9.04 3.03
N SER A 33 -29.51 -8.14 3.47
CA SER A 33 -30.24 -7.19 2.61
C SER A 33 -29.37 -6.06 2.04
N PHE A 34 -28.16 -6.37 1.56
CA PHE A 34 -27.30 -5.42 0.83
C PHE A 34 -27.29 -5.77 -0.65
N GLU A 35 -27.66 -4.78 -1.46
CA GLU A 35 -27.57 -4.84 -2.91
C GLU A 35 -27.06 -3.50 -3.43
N LYS A 36 -26.07 -3.55 -4.31
CA LYS A 36 -25.59 -2.38 -5.05
C LYS A 36 -25.45 -2.71 -6.53
N VAL A 37 -25.99 -1.85 -7.37
CA VAL A 37 -25.82 -1.92 -8.83
C VAL A 37 -25.03 -0.71 -9.32
N PHE A 38 -24.02 -0.95 -10.13
CA PHE A 38 -23.30 0.05 -10.92
C PHE A 38 -23.64 -0.13 -12.39
N ILE A 39 -23.88 0.96 -13.10
CA ILE A 39 -24.07 0.98 -14.55
C ILE A 39 -22.88 1.70 -15.17
N VAL A 40 -22.09 0.97 -15.94
CA VAL A 40 -20.90 1.47 -16.61
C VAL A 40 -21.16 1.55 -18.11
N ASN A 41 -21.06 2.74 -18.68
CA ASN A 41 -21.26 3.04 -20.09
C ASN A 41 -20.09 3.89 -20.65
N ASN A 42 -20.15 4.27 -21.92
CA ASN A 42 -19.08 5.06 -22.55
C ASN A 42 -18.86 6.44 -21.92
N GLU A 43 -19.88 7.02 -21.28
CA GLU A 43 -19.79 8.35 -20.65
C GLU A 43 -19.06 8.28 -19.31
N ASN A 44 -19.20 7.16 -18.59
CA ASN A 44 -18.67 7.01 -17.23
C ASN A 44 -17.61 5.90 -17.06
N ARG A 45 -17.19 5.24 -18.15
CA ARG A 45 -16.19 4.13 -18.15
C ARG A 45 -14.83 4.48 -17.54
N LEU A 46 -14.47 5.77 -17.48
CA LEU A 46 -13.22 6.23 -16.88
C LEU A 46 -13.41 6.77 -15.45
N LEU A 47 -14.64 6.83 -14.95
CA LEU A 47 -14.94 7.33 -13.62
C LEU A 47 -14.78 6.22 -12.59
N LEU A 48 -14.03 6.50 -11.53
CA LEU A 48 -13.95 5.62 -10.38
C LEU A 48 -15.31 5.62 -9.65
N GLN A 49 -15.91 4.44 -9.53
CA GLN A 49 -17.15 4.22 -8.81
C GLN A 49 -16.86 3.28 -7.63
N GLN A 50 -17.16 3.73 -6.41
CA GLN A 50 -16.84 2.99 -5.19
C GLN A 50 -18.02 3.00 -4.21
N ILE A 51 -18.13 1.93 -3.43
CA ILE A 51 -19.10 1.81 -2.33
C ILE A 51 -18.40 1.17 -1.12
N PRO A 52 -18.58 1.70 0.10
CA PRO A 52 -18.18 0.97 1.29
C PRO A 52 -19.03 -0.29 1.44
N LEU A 53 -18.37 -1.40 1.70
CA LEU A 53 -19.06 -2.65 2.02
C LEU A 53 -19.50 -2.59 3.50
N PRO A 54 -20.77 -2.88 3.82
CA PRO A 54 -21.34 -2.63 5.14
C PRO A 54 -20.76 -3.52 6.24
N GLU A 55 -20.32 -4.73 5.88
CA GLU A 55 -19.78 -5.72 6.81
C GLU A 55 -18.39 -6.17 6.38
N VAL A 56 -17.45 -6.10 7.32
CA VAL A 56 -16.06 -6.46 7.12
C VAL A 56 -15.56 -7.21 8.36
N PRO A 57 -15.15 -8.49 8.26
CA PRO A 57 -15.18 -9.33 7.05
C PRO A 57 -16.60 -9.77 6.69
N GLY A 58 -16.89 -9.93 5.39
CA GLY A 58 -18.20 -10.38 4.90
C GLY A 58 -18.10 -11.06 3.53
N ASN A 59 -19.10 -11.88 3.21
CA ASN A 59 -19.19 -12.59 1.94
C ASN A 59 -20.08 -11.82 0.96
N TYR A 60 -19.53 -11.52 -0.22
CA TYR A 60 -20.21 -10.78 -1.28
C TYR A 60 -20.18 -11.57 -2.58
N SER A 61 -21.27 -11.50 -3.35
CA SER A 61 -21.38 -12.09 -4.69
C SER A 61 -21.44 -11.00 -5.74
N LEU A 62 -20.82 -11.28 -6.89
CA LEU A 62 -20.77 -10.38 -8.04
C LEU A 62 -21.49 -11.01 -9.22
N THR A 63 -22.33 -10.24 -9.89
CA THR A 63 -22.88 -10.58 -11.21
C THR A 63 -22.64 -9.43 -12.16
N VAL A 64 -22.06 -9.72 -13.33
CA VAL A 64 -21.83 -8.75 -14.39
C VAL A 64 -22.66 -9.15 -15.61
N ASN A 65 -23.40 -8.18 -16.17
CA ASN A 65 -24.14 -8.35 -17.41
C ASN A 65 -23.78 -7.22 -18.36
N GLY A 66 -23.30 -7.55 -19.56
CA GLY A 66 -22.97 -6.57 -20.58
C GLY A 66 -22.01 -7.12 -21.63
N SER A 67 -21.61 -6.26 -22.55
CA SER A 67 -20.75 -6.59 -23.71
C SER A 67 -19.30 -6.08 -23.58
N GLY A 68 -18.95 -5.48 -22.44
CA GLY A 68 -17.63 -4.89 -22.22
C GLY A 68 -16.87 -5.53 -21.06
N CYS A 69 -15.62 -5.09 -20.91
CA CYS A 69 -14.77 -5.48 -19.79
C CYS A 69 -14.84 -4.44 -18.67
N ILE A 70 -14.81 -4.89 -17.43
CA ILE A 70 -14.78 -4.03 -16.24
C ILE A 70 -13.64 -4.48 -15.35
N PHE A 71 -12.85 -3.52 -14.88
CA PHE A 71 -11.87 -3.76 -13.83
C PHE A 71 -12.50 -3.44 -12.48
N MET A 72 -12.53 -4.43 -11.58
CA MET A 72 -13.05 -4.27 -10.22
C MET A 72 -11.97 -4.63 -9.21
N GLN A 73 -11.87 -3.84 -8.16
CA GLN A 73 -10.94 -4.04 -7.06
C GLN A 73 -11.66 -3.91 -5.72
N THR A 74 -11.34 -4.79 -4.78
CA THR A 74 -11.76 -4.67 -3.38
C THR A 74 -10.55 -4.28 -2.53
N ALA A 75 -10.76 -3.34 -1.61
CA ALA A 75 -9.73 -2.87 -0.70
C ALA A 75 -10.16 -3.14 0.74
N LEU A 76 -9.31 -3.86 1.49
CA LEU A 76 -9.49 -4.12 2.92
C LEU A 76 -8.41 -3.39 3.70
N ARG A 77 -8.82 -2.51 4.62
CA ARG A 77 -7.91 -1.83 5.54
C ARG A 77 -8.14 -2.33 6.96
N TYR A 78 -7.10 -2.89 7.56
CA TYR A 78 -7.13 -3.43 8.91
C TYR A 78 -5.78 -3.22 9.59
N ASN A 79 -5.79 -3.24 10.93
CA ASN A 79 -4.56 -3.19 11.71
C ASN A 79 -4.09 -4.62 11.96
N ILE A 80 -2.82 -4.88 11.67
CA ILE A 80 -2.15 -6.11 12.07
C ILE A 80 -1.24 -5.82 13.26
N HIS A 81 -1.24 -6.72 14.23
CA HIS A 81 -0.12 -6.81 15.14
C HIS A 81 1.03 -7.41 14.33
N LEU A 82 2.19 -6.73 14.32
CA LEU A 82 3.36 -7.20 13.60
C LEU A 82 3.69 -8.62 14.10
N PRO A 83 3.61 -9.65 13.23
CA PRO A 83 3.92 -11.00 13.67
C PRO A 83 5.39 -11.07 14.06
N GLU A 84 5.68 -11.69 15.21
CA GLU A 84 7.05 -12.10 15.53
C GLU A 84 7.47 -13.17 14.52
N GLY A 85 8.46 -12.88 13.70
CA GLY A 85 8.85 -13.75 12.60
C GLY A 85 10.21 -13.43 12.03
N ALA A 86 10.74 -14.39 11.26
CA ALA A 86 12.00 -14.26 10.55
C ALA A 86 11.83 -13.34 9.34
N PHE A 87 11.87 -12.04 9.58
CA PHE A 87 12.13 -11.06 8.54
C PHE A 87 13.51 -11.37 7.95
N GLY A 88 13.69 -11.17 6.64
CA GLY A 88 14.99 -11.36 5.97
C GLY A 88 16.09 -10.41 6.46
N PHE A 89 15.80 -9.62 7.51
CA PHE A 89 16.70 -8.72 8.19
C PHE A 89 16.46 -8.79 9.69
N LEU A 90 17.55 -8.71 10.46
CA LEU A 90 17.52 -8.28 11.85
C LEU A 90 17.55 -6.75 11.88
N LEU A 91 16.67 -6.15 12.68
CA LEU A 91 16.63 -4.72 12.93
C LEU A 91 16.62 -4.48 14.44
N SER A 92 17.61 -3.75 14.93
CA SER A 92 17.66 -3.26 16.31
C SER A 92 17.61 -1.74 16.30
N VAL A 93 16.77 -1.19 17.16
CA VAL A 93 16.57 0.25 17.33
C VAL A 93 16.92 0.61 18.76
N GLN A 94 17.82 1.57 18.92
CA GLN A 94 18.27 2.05 20.22
C GLN A 94 18.20 3.57 20.27
N THR A 95 17.97 4.12 21.45
CA THR A 95 18.08 5.56 21.71
C THR A 95 19.38 5.85 22.46
N SER A 96 20.05 6.94 22.10
CA SER A 96 21.29 7.37 22.76
C SER A 96 21.35 8.89 22.88
N ASN A 97 22.32 9.40 23.65
CA ASN A 97 22.58 10.84 23.79
C ASN A 97 21.34 11.69 24.15
N ILE A 98 20.54 11.17 25.09
CA ILE A 98 19.31 11.83 25.54
C ILE A 98 19.67 13.12 26.29
N SER A 99 19.04 14.23 25.90
CA SER A 99 19.20 15.55 26.49
C SER A 99 17.83 16.23 26.61
N CYS A 100 17.44 16.57 27.85
CA CYS A 100 16.17 17.22 28.14
C CYS A 100 16.40 18.47 29.01
N PRO A 101 16.91 19.59 28.45
CA PRO A 101 17.13 20.82 29.21
C PRO A 101 15.81 21.53 29.51
N LEU A 102 15.69 22.20 30.67
CA LEU A 102 14.46 22.89 31.08
C LEU A 102 13.95 23.93 30.05
N ASN A 103 14.87 24.59 29.34
CA ASN A 103 14.59 25.69 28.40
C ASN A 103 14.78 25.31 26.92
N ARG A 104 14.89 24.02 26.58
CA ARG A 104 15.08 23.57 25.18
C ARG A 104 14.29 22.29 24.91
N PRO A 105 13.89 22.05 23.64
CA PRO A 105 13.26 20.78 23.27
C PRO A 105 14.15 19.59 23.60
N ALA A 106 13.52 18.49 24.01
CA ALA A 106 14.21 17.21 24.21
C ALA A 106 14.86 16.75 22.90
N LYS A 107 16.07 16.21 23.02
CA LYS A 107 16.85 15.69 21.91
C LYS A 107 17.42 14.33 22.28
N PHE A 108 17.40 13.40 21.34
CA PHE A 108 18.08 12.11 21.46
C PHE A 108 18.42 11.63 20.06
N ASP A 109 19.40 10.74 19.98
CA ASP A 109 19.80 10.10 18.74
C ASP A 109 19.07 8.76 18.60
N ILE A 110 18.62 8.45 17.38
CA ILE A 110 18.06 7.14 17.02
C ILE A 110 19.17 6.36 16.32
N VAL A 111 19.59 5.25 16.93
CA VAL A 111 20.63 4.37 16.39
C VAL A 111 19.94 3.14 15.80
N LEU A 112 20.13 2.94 14.49
CA LEU A 112 19.55 1.84 13.73
C LEU A 112 20.66 0.86 13.34
N ILE A 113 20.51 -0.39 13.73
CA ILE A 113 21.42 -1.48 13.38
C ILE A 113 20.63 -2.50 12.60
N SER A 114 21.04 -2.76 11.36
CA SER A 114 20.40 -3.77 10.52
C SER A 114 21.43 -4.72 9.94
N SER A 115 21.04 -6.00 9.85
CA SER A 115 21.84 -7.05 9.22
C SER A 115 20.95 -7.95 8.40
N TYR A 116 21.42 -8.37 7.21
CA TYR A 116 20.70 -9.30 6.35
C TYR A 116 20.77 -10.72 6.91
N THR A 117 19.61 -11.33 7.14
CA THR A 117 19.45 -12.70 7.69
C THR A 117 18.69 -13.61 6.73
N GLY A 118 18.50 -13.17 5.48
CA GLY A 118 17.81 -13.95 4.45
C GLY A 118 18.64 -15.12 3.93
N LYS A 119 18.03 -15.93 3.06
CA LYS A 119 18.62 -17.18 2.54
C LYS A 119 19.70 -16.99 1.48
N ARG A 120 19.86 -15.77 0.93
CA ARG A 120 20.85 -15.49 -0.13
C ARG A 120 22.18 -15.08 0.49
N SER A 121 23.22 -14.98 -0.33
CA SER A 121 24.53 -14.48 0.12
C SER A 121 24.50 -12.99 0.51
N SER A 122 23.64 -12.19 -0.14
CA SER A 122 23.48 -10.76 0.13
C SER A 122 22.08 -10.25 -0.27
N SER A 123 21.71 -9.09 0.26
CA SER A 123 20.55 -8.31 -0.22
C SER A 123 20.90 -7.46 -1.43
N ASN A 124 19.86 -6.96 -2.10
CA ASN A 124 20.00 -5.88 -3.09
C ASN A 124 19.82 -4.52 -2.37
N MET A 125 18.98 -3.64 -2.91
CA MET A 125 18.64 -2.34 -2.30
C MET A 125 17.81 -2.53 -1.03
N LEU A 126 18.27 -1.92 0.07
CA LEU A 126 17.55 -1.83 1.34
C LEU A 126 17.05 -0.41 1.52
N ILE A 127 15.77 -0.27 1.88
CA ILE A 127 15.17 1.00 2.28
C ILE A 127 14.76 0.87 3.74
N ILE A 128 15.16 1.85 4.56
CA ILE A 128 14.77 1.94 5.97
C ILE A 128 13.82 3.14 6.09
N ASP A 129 12.57 2.87 6.45
CA ASP A 129 11.57 3.90 6.74
C ASP A 129 11.47 4.10 8.26
N VAL A 130 11.64 5.34 8.71
CA VAL A 130 11.67 5.70 10.13
C VAL A 130 10.53 6.66 10.42
N LYS A 131 9.49 6.16 11.08
CA LYS A 131 8.39 6.98 11.57
C LYS A 131 8.77 7.63 12.89
N MET A 132 8.84 8.97 12.90
CA MET A 132 9.14 9.73 14.11
C MET A 132 8.00 9.64 15.14
N LEU A 133 8.36 9.79 16.42
CA LEU A 133 7.39 10.01 17.49
C LEU A 133 6.63 11.32 17.24
N SER A 134 5.35 11.34 17.59
CA SER A 134 4.52 12.55 17.50
C SER A 134 5.17 13.70 18.27
N GLY A 135 5.30 14.86 17.62
CA GLY A 135 5.95 16.05 18.20
C GLY A 135 7.47 16.12 18.02
N PHE A 136 8.10 15.11 17.43
CA PHE A 136 9.53 15.12 17.11
C PHE A 136 9.76 15.28 15.61
N VAL A 137 10.86 15.96 15.27
CA VAL A 137 11.35 16.12 13.90
C VAL A 137 12.83 15.75 13.82
N PRO A 138 13.28 15.13 12.73
CA PRO A 138 14.69 14.78 12.58
C PRO A 138 15.55 16.04 12.44
N VAL A 139 16.74 16.02 13.02
CA VAL A 139 17.71 17.11 12.88
C VAL A 139 18.36 17.00 11.49
N LYS A 140 18.20 18.01 10.62
CA LYS A 140 18.69 17.93 9.23
C LYS A 140 20.17 17.54 9.12
N SER A 141 21.04 18.15 9.92
CA SER A 141 22.47 17.86 9.91
C SER A 141 22.84 16.43 10.33
N SER A 142 21.94 15.69 11.00
CA SER A 142 22.19 14.26 11.30
C SER A 142 21.90 13.38 10.09
N LEU A 143 21.01 13.80 9.19
CA LEU A 143 20.68 13.05 7.97
C LEU A 143 21.83 13.09 6.96
N ASP A 144 22.54 14.21 6.87
CA ASP A 144 23.72 14.32 6.00
C ASP A 144 24.78 13.27 6.34
N LYS A 145 24.97 12.96 7.63
CA LYS A 145 25.92 11.93 8.09
C LYS A 145 25.57 10.52 7.62
N VAL A 146 24.29 10.25 7.36
CA VAL A 146 23.82 8.96 6.83
C VAL A 146 24.12 8.86 5.33
N ASN A 147 24.11 9.99 4.62
CA ASN A 147 24.29 10.05 3.18
C ASN A 147 25.75 9.82 2.73
N TYR A 148 26.73 9.93 3.64
CA TYR A 148 28.16 9.82 3.34
C TYR A 148 28.76 8.42 3.54
N LYS A 149 27.95 7.39 3.84
CA LYS A 149 28.43 6.00 4.06
C LYS A 149 27.80 4.97 3.11
N ILE A 150 27.71 5.32 1.83
CA ILE A 150 27.40 4.36 0.75
C ILE A 150 28.62 4.23 -0.14
#